data_AF-A0A925K6J3-F1
#
_entry.id   AF-A0A925K6J3-F1
#
_cell.length_a   1.000
_cell.length_b   1.000
_cell.length_c   1.000
_cell.angle_alpha   90.00
_cell.angle_beta   90.00
_cell.angle_gamma   90.00
#
_symmetry.space_group_name_H-M   'P 1'
#
loop_
_entity.id
_entity.type
_entity.pdbx_description
1 polymer ?
#
loop_
_entity_poly.entity_id
_entity_poly.type
_entity_poly.pdbx_seq_one_letter_code
_entity_poly.pdbx_strand_id
1 'polypeptide(L)' 'MKIKLLLSVLFFAFSAPVFCQPGKVSKQKNVVYGTVSNLALLMDIYQPEAANGKGIILFLAVHGFMYIPGDMTSHS' A
#
# COMPACT_ATOMS: atom_id res chain seq x y z
N MET A 1 -21.76 -33.42 -31.50
CA MET A 1 -20.33 -33.01 -31.36
C MET A 1 -20.14 -31.49 -31.15
N LYS A 2 -21.06 -30.62 -31.58
CA LYS A 2 -20.93 -29.15 -31.48
C LYS A 2 -21.02 -28.58 -30.04
N ILE A 3 -21.82 -29.17 -29.16
CA ILE A 3 -22.05 -28.69 -27.79
C ILE A 3 -20.86 -28.94 -26.84
N LYS A 4 -20.17 -30.08 -26.98
CA LYS A 4 -19.01 -30.41 -26.15
C LYS A 4 -17.83 -29.48 -26.43
N LEU A 5 -17.69 -29.04 -27.68
CA LEU A 5 -16.68 -28.07 -28.08
C LEU A 5 -16.97 -26.68 -27.51
N LEU A 6 -18.25 -26.26 -27.52
CA LEU A 6 -18.67 -24.98 -26.96
C LEU A 6 -18.41 -24.89 -25.44
N LEU A 7 -18.74 -25.94 -24.69
CA LEU A 7 -18.49 -26.00 -23.24
C LEU A 7 -16.99 -25.99 -22.89
N SER A 8 -16.15 -26.63 -23.70
CA SER A 8 -14.69 -26.62 -23.53
C SER A 8 -14.10 -25.21 -23.70
N VAL A 9 -14.54 -24.48 -24.73
CA VAL A 9 -14.11 -23.09 -24.96
C VAL A 9 -14.58 -22.16 -23.84
N LEU A 10 -15.81 -22.37 -23.33
CA LEU A 10 -16.35 -21.56 -22.24
C LEU A 10 -15.56 -21.78 -20.93
N PHE A 11 -15.18 -23.02 -20.63
CA PHE A 11 -14.41 -23.35 -19.43
C PHE A 11 -12.99 -22.78 -19.50
N PHE A 12 -12.37 -22.81 -20.69
CA PHE A 12 -11.02 -22.25 -20.90
C PHE A 12 -11.01 -20.72 -20.84
N ALA A 13 -12.08 -20.07 -21.32
CA ALA A 13 -12.26 -18.63 -21.18
C ALA A 13 -12.50 -18.19 -19.73
N PHE A 14 -13.17 -19.03 -18.92
CA PHE A 14 -13.40 -18.75 -17.50
C PHE A 14 -12.18 -19.07 -16.61
N SER A 15 -11.26 -19.91 -17.07
CA SER A 15 -10.03 -20.25 -16.35
C SER A 15 -8.89 -19.25 -16.55
N ALA A 16 -9.09 -18.16 -17.29
CA ALA A 16 -8.09 -17.10 -17.35
C ALA A 16 -7.89 -16.53 -15.94
N PRO A 17 -6.71 -16.66 -15.31
CA PRO A 17 -6.47 -16.10 -14.00
C PRO A 17 -6.48 -14.58 -14.12
N VAL A 18 -7.62 -13.96 -13.78
CA VAL A 18 -7.81 -12.49 -13.75
C VAL A 18 -6.88 -11.82 -12.71
N PHE A 19 -6.23 -12.58 -11.85
CA PHE A 19 -5.50 -12.06 -10.68
C PHE A 19 -3.99 -12.13 -10.83
N CYS A 20 -3.43 -11.32 -11.73
CA CYS A 20 -2.06 -10.85 -11.54
C CYS A 20 -1.82 -9.55 -12.32
N GLN A 21 -2.61 -8.51 -12.02
CA GLN A 21 -2.15 -7.17 -12.34
C GLN A 21 -1.01 -6.85 -11.36
N PRO A 22 0.16 -6.37 -11.83
CA PRO A 22 1.18 -5.85 -10.93
C PRO A 22 0.52 -4.71 -10.14
N GLY A 23 0.23 -4.99 -8.87
CA GLY A 23 -0.51 -4.06 -8.02
C GLY A 23 0.23 -2.74 -7.99
N LYS A 24 -0.42 -1.68 -8.47
CA LYS A 24 0.10 -0.33 -8.29
C LYS A 24 0.22 -0.09 -6.79
N VAL A 25 1.37 0.43 -6.39
CA VAL A 25 1.65 0.78 -5.00
C VAL A 25 1.49 2.29 -4.87
N SER A 26 0.54 2.70 -4.05
CA SER A 26 0.43 4.09 -3.60
C SER A 26 1.59 4.37 -2.64
N LYS A 27 2.31 5.45 -2.90
CA LYS A 27 3.47 5.88 -2.10
C LYS A 27 3.21 7.25 -1.50
N GLN A 28 3.31 7.34 -0.18
CA GLN A 28 3.35 8.60 0.55
C GLN A 28 4.73 8.75 1.16
N LYS A 29 5.35 9.93 1.01
CA LYS A 29 6.70 10.21 1.50
C LYS A 29 6.66 11.15 2.69
N ASN A 30 7.65 11.04 3.58
CA ASN A 30 7.86 11.98 4.71
C ASN A 30 6.60 12.17 5.59
N VAL A 31 5.86 11.08 5.83
CA VAL A 31 4.70 11.12 6.73
C VAL A 31 5.21 11.21 8.16
N VAL A 32 4.75 12.23 8.90
CA VAL A 32 5.05 12.38 10.32
C VAL A 32 4.27 11.32 11.09
N TYR A 33 4.97 10.42 11.78
CA TYR A 33 4.34 9.37 12.59
C TYR A 33 4.55 9.56 14.10
N GLY A 34 5.41 10.49 14.50
CA GLY A 34 5.65 10.79 15.90
C GLY A 34 6.55 12.01 16.06
N THR A 35 6.70 12.47 17.30
CA THR A 35 7.63 13.54 17.66
C THR A 35 8.46 13.11 18.87
N VAL A 36 9.75 13.42 18.84
CA VAL A 36 10.70 13.18 19.94
C VAL A 36 11.62 14.38 20.04
N SER A 37 11.68 15.04 21.19
CA SER A 37 12.61 16.14 21.47
C SER A 37 12.60 17.24 20.38
N ASN A 38 11.42 17.74 20.00
CA ASN A 38 11.20 18.72 18.92
C ASN A 38 11.61 18.25 17.52
N LEU A 39 11.83 16.95 17.32
CA LEU A 39 12.06 16.33 16.03
C LEU A 39 10.82 15.54 15.61
N ALA A 40 10.32 15.82 14.41
CA ALA A 40 9.35 14.98 13.72
C ALA A 40 10.04 13.71 13.23
N LEU A 41 9.47 12.56 13.56
CA LEU A 41 9.85 11.27 13.04
C LEU A 41 9.11 11.06 11.71
N LEU A 42 9.88 10.86 10.64
CA LEU A 42 9.34 10.72 9.28
C LEU A 42 9.43 9.27 8.80
N MET A 43 8.40 8.82 8.09
CA MET A 43 8.38 7.53 7.41
C MET A 43 7.78 7.62 6.00
N ASP A 44 8.19 6.71 5.12
CA ASP A 44 7.53 6.47 3.84
C ASP A 44 6.49 5.35 3.99
N ILE A 45 5.31 5.52 3.42
CA ILE A 45 4.22 4.53 3.43
C ILE A 45 4.05 3.98 2.02
N TYR A 46 4.07 2.66 1.89
CA TYR A 46 3.85 1.93 0.64
C TYR A 46 2.64 1.02 0.81
N GLN A 47 1.55 1.34 0.12
CA GLN A 47 0.29 0.61 0.23
C GLN A 47 -0.17 0.10 -1.15
N PRO A 48 -0.59 -1.17 -1.29
CA PRO A 48 -1.19 -1.63 -2.54
C PRO A 48 -2.54 -0.93 -2.77
N GLU A 49 -2.87 -0.58 -4.02
CA GLU A 49 -4.15 0.05 -4.37
C GLU A 49 -5.38 -0.82 -4.01
N ALA A 50 -5.22 -2.14 -4.04
CA ALA A 50 -6.25 -3.09 -3.64
C ALA A 50 -5.75 -3.98 -2.50
N ALA A 51 -6.66 -4.29 -1.56
CA ALA A 51 -6.39 -5.26 -0.51
C ALA A 51 -6.05 -6.61 -1.14
N ASN A 52 -4.84 -7.11 -0.91
CA ASN A 52 -4.37 -8.38 -1.46
C ASN A 52 -4.67 -9.58 -0.55
N GLY A 53 -5.38 -9.36 0.56
CA GLY A 53 -5.72 -10.39 1.55
C GLY A 53 -4.52 -10.93 2.36
N LYS A 54 -3.31 -10.37 2.20
CA LYS A 54 -2.08 -10.86 2.83
C LYS A 54 -1.71 -10.15 4.14
N GLY A 55 -2.60 -9.31 4.68
CA GLY A 55 -2.34 -8.49 5.85
C GLY A 55 -1.49 -7.24 5.56
N ILE A 56 -1.26 -6.41 6.59
CA ILE A 56 -0.42 -5.22 6.50
C ILE A 56 1.02 -5.63 6.79
N ILE A 57 1.93 -5.43 5.83
CA ILE A 57 3.37 -5.55 6.09
C ILE A 57 3.92 -4.14 6.32
N LEU A 58 4.16 -3.80 7.59
CA LEU A 58 4.76 -2.53 7.98
C LEU A 58 6.28 -2.65 7.88
N PHE A 59 6.88 -2.03 6.85
CA PHE A 59 8.33 -1.83 6.81
C PHE A 59 8.64 -0.45 7.37
N LEU A 60 9.14 -0.39 8.60
CA LEU A 60 9.55 0.85 9.23
C LEU A 60 11.00 1.15 8.85
N ALA A 61 11.20 2.01 7.87
CA ALA A 61 12.50 2.61 7.58
C ALA A 61 12.47 4.07 8.03
N VAL A 62 13.22 4.40 9.09
CA VAL A 62 13.38 5.78 9.54
C VAL A 62 14.28 6.49 8.53
N HIS A 63 13.67 7.33 7.68
CA HIS A 63 14.38 8.02 6.60
C HIS A 63 14.93 9.40 7.01
N GLY A 64 14.53 9.94 8.17
CA GLY A 64 15.07 11.20 8.66
C GLY A 64 14.34 11.78 9.86
N PHE A 65 14.89 12.90 10.35
CA PHE A 65 14.34 13.71 11.43
C PHE A 65 14.14 15.12 10.89
N MET A 66 12.99 15.74 11.20
CA MET A 66 12.73 17.14 10.83
C MET A 66 12.53 17.97 12.10
N TYR A 67 13.30 19.04 12.26
CA TYR A 67 13.14 19.93 13.41
C TYR A 67 11.82 20.72 13.30
N ILE A 68 11.01 20.67 14.36
CA ILE A 68 9.80 21.48 14.52
C ILE A 68 10.15 22.59 15.53
N PRO A 69 10.21 23.87 15.12
CA PRO A 69 10.46 24.96 16.05
C PRO A 69 9.34 25.05 17.09
N GLY A 70 9.74 25.17 18.36
CA GLY A 70 8.89 24.99 19.55
C GLY A 70 7.89 26.12 19.87
N ASP A 71 7.20 26.67 18.87
CA ASP A 71 6.18 27.71 19.05
C ASP A 71 4.82 27.35 18.42
N MET A 72 4.57 26.05 18.18
CA MET A 72 3.26 25.55 17.67
C MET A 72 2.61 24.51 18.59
N THR A 73 3.15 24.28 19.78
CA THR A 73 2.62 23.29 20.75
C THR A 73 1.94 23.89 21.97
N SER A 74 1.68 25.21 21.99
CA SER A 74 0.97 25.87 23.09
C SER A 74 -0.35 26.48 22.63
N HIS A 75 -1.34 25.65 22.32
CA HIS A 75 -2.73 25.96 22.65
C HIS A 75 -3.42 24.67 23.10
N SER A 76 -3.66 24.65 24.42
CA SER A 76 -4.57 23.79 25.17
C SER A 76 -5.93 23.63 24.55
#